data_AF-A0A959EUV0-F1
#
_entry.id   AF-A0A959EUV0-F1
#
_cell.length_a   1.000
_cell.length_b   1.000
_cell.length_c   1.000
_cell.angle_alpha   90.00
_cell.angle_beta   90.00
_cell.angle_gamma   90.00
#
_symmetry.space_group_name_H-M   'P 1'
#
loop_
_entity.id
_entity.type
_entity.pdbx_description
1 polymer ?
#
loop_
_entity_poly.entity_id
_entity_poly.type
_entity_poly.pdbx_seq_one_letter_code
_entity_poly.pdbx_strand_id
1 'polypeptide(L)'
;QAEPGQFSVRIKGKQDDLDKLLVVQVGSTLDLSQEGSLSSSASVEIDLPMLESLTVEEDVVLELSGFQQAQMELALAGNSEVKAHLEVDQLVLRQSDSAVLELVGEGGKLEVQLSDRARL
;
A
#
# COMPACT_ATOMS: atom_id res chain seq x y z
N GLN A 1 -23.61 0.61 -2.91
CA GLN A 1 -23.03 -0.65 -2.42
C GLN A 1 -22.17 -1.17 -3.56
N ALA A 2 -20.87 -1.37 -3.36
CA ALA A 2 -19.99 -1.92 -4.39
C ALA A 2 -20.21 -3.44 -4.48
N GLU A 3 -20.25 -3.99 -5.69
CA GLU A 3 -20.40 -5.43 -5.90
C GLU A 3 -19.08 -6.17 -5.59
N PRO A 4 -19.12 -7.40 -5.06
CA PRO A 4 -17.91 -8.19 -4.83
C PRO A 4 -17.18 -8.42 -6.16
N GLY A 5 -15.90 -7.99 -6.22
CA GLY A 5 -15.05 -8.10 -7.41
C GLY A 5 -14.83 -6.80 -8.18
N GLN A 6 -15.38 -5.67 -7.74
CA GLN A 6 -15.25 -4.40 -8.45
C GLN A 6 -14.06 -3.58 -7.94
N PHE A 7 -13.16 -3.22 -8.86
CA PHE A 7 -12.10 -2.24 -8.61
C PHE A 7 -12.73 -0.87 -8.33
N SER A 8 -12.35 -0.23 -7.22
CA SER A 8 -12.82 1.09 -6.85
C SER A 8 -11.71 1.94 -6.26
N VAL A 9 -11.62 3.20 -6.66
CA VAL A 9 -10.71 4.19 -6.09
C VAL A 9 -11.53 5.39 -5.65
N ARG A 10 -11.42 5.75 -4.37
CA ARG A 10 -12.08 6.91 -3.78
C ARG A 10 -11.04 7.81 -3.14
N ILE A 11 -11.03 9.08 -3.53
CA ILE A 11 -10.07 10.06 -3.06
C ILE A 11 -10.83 11.17 -2.33
N LYS A 12 -10.35 11.55 -1.14
CA LYS A 12 -10.92 12.60 -0.30
C LYS A 12 -9.82 13.53 0.19
N GLY A 13 -10.08 14.84 0.15
CA GLY A 13 -9.12 15.87 0.54
C GLY A 13 -9.62 17.25 0.16
N LYS A 14 -8.79 18.27 0.39
CA LYS A 14 -9.06 19.62 -0.14
C LYS A 14 -8.81 19.65 -1.64
N GLN A 15 -9.62 20.41 -2.38
CA GLN A 15 -9.51 20.47 -3.85
C GLN A 15 -8.07 20.78 -4.32
N ASP A 16 -7.42 21.79 -3.72
CA ASP A 16 -6.05 22.18 -4.07
C ASP A 16 -5.00 21.08 -3.85
N ASP A 17 -5.28 20.11 -2.97
CA ASP A 17 -4.43 18.94 -2.73
C ASP A 17 -4.81 17.79 -3.67
N LEU A 18 -6.11 17.62 -3.96
CA LEU A 18 -6.60 16.63 -4.92
C LEU A 18 -6.09 16.89 -6.34
N ASP A 19 -5.99 18.16 -6.73
CA ASP A 19 -5.48 18.57 -8.05
C ASP A 19 -3.98 18.24 -8.24
N LYS A 20 -3.27 17.90 -7.15
CA LYS A 20 -1.87 17.48 -7.16
C LYS A 20 -1.72 15.96 -7.16
N LEU A 21 -2.79 15.21 -6.94
CA LEU A 21 -2.75 13.75 -6.96
C LEU A 21 -2.90 13.26 -8.39
N LEU A 22 -1.97 12.42 -8.81
CA LEU A 22 -1.98 11.76 -10.11
C LEU A 22 -2.29 10.28 -9.91
N VAL A 23 -3.38 9.83 -10.52
CA VAL A 23 -3.81 8.42 -10.49
C VAL A 23 -3.79 7.89 -11.91
N VAL A 24 -2.88 6.96 -12.19
CA VAL A 24 -2.69 6.39 -13.52
C VAL A 24 -2.78 4.88 -13.44
N GLN A 25 -3.66 4.31 -14.26
CA GLN A 25 -3.68 2.86 -14.46
C GLN A 25 -2.87 2.50 -15.71
N VAL A 26 -1.81 1.70 -15.53
CA VAL A 26 -1.01 1.14 -16.63
C VAL A 26 -1.16 -0.37 -16.61
N GLY A 27 -2.02 -0.89 -17.49
CA GLY A 27 -2.35 -2.31 -17.50
C GLY A 27 -3.01 -2.75 -16.19
N SER A 28 -2.38 -3.68 -15.46
CA SER A 28 -2.83 -4.18 -14.15
C SER A 28 -2.27 -3.40 -12.97
N THR A 29 -1.39 -2.41 -13.21
CA THR A 29 -0.79 -1.58 -12.16
C THR A 29 -1.56 -0.29 -12.01
N LEU A 30 -1.88 0.07 -10.76
CA LEU A 30 -2.36 1.39 -10.38
C LEU A 30 -1.20 2.16 -9.76
N ASP A 31 -0.82 3.26 -10.38
CA ASP A 31 0.15 4.21 -9.87
C ASP A 31 -0.60 5.40 -9.26
N LEU A 32 -0.26 5.72 -8.01
CA LEU A 32 -0.75 6.87 -7.28
C LEU A 32 0.46 7.68 -6.84
N SER A 33 0.61 8.87 -7.40
CA SER A 33 1.69 9.80 -7.10
C SER A 33 1.16 11.20 -6.78
N GLN A 34 2.02 12.06 -6.25
CA GLN A 34 1.70 13.45 -5.96
C GLN A 34 2.71 14.38 -6.64
N GLU A 35 2.22 15.48 -7.21
CA GLU A 35 3.05 16.54 -7.75
C GLU A 35 3.21 17.68 -6.73
N GLY A 36 4.40 17.79 -6.15
CA GLY A 36 4.72 18.78 -5.12
C GLY A 36 4.15 18.43 -3.75
N SER A 37 4.17 19.40 -2.83
CA SER A 37 3.72 19.18 -1.46
C SER A 37 2.22 19.44 -1.30
N LEU A 38 1.55 18.57 -0.57
CA LEU A 38 0.18 18.81 -0.13
C LEU A 38 0.16 19.87 0.98
N SER A 39 -0.85 20.73 0.96
CA SER A 39 -1.09 21.73 2.01
C SER A 39 -1.78 21.11 3.24
N SER A 40 -2.41 19.96 3.06
CA SER A 40 -3.01 19.12 4.10
C SER A 40 -2.98 17.63 3.69
N SER A 41 -3.57 16.75 4.49
CA SER A 41 -3.64 15.32 4.16
C SER A 41 -4.72 15.02 3.10
N ALA A 42 -4.42 14.10 2.19
CA ALA A 42 -5.40 13.42 1.36
C ALA A 42 -5.56 11.96 1.80
N SER A 43 -6.74 11.39 1.62
CA SER A 43 -7.03 9.99 1.90
C SER A 43 -7.48 9.30 0.63
N VAL A 44 -6.85 8.17 0.32
CA VAL A 44 -7.19 7.31 -0.81
C VAL A 44 -7.65 5.97 -0.29
N GLU A 45 -8.82 5.54 -0.73
CA GLU A 45 -9.42 4.26 -0.41
C GLU A 45 -9.51 3.46 -1.71
N ILE A 46 -8.86 2.30 -1.73
CA ILE A 46 -8.74 1.45 -2.91
C ILE A 46 -9.32 0.08 -2.56
N ASP A 47 -10.37 -0.31 -3.28
CA ASP A 47 -10.98 -1.63 -3.19
C ASP A 47 -10.50 -2.46 -4.39
N LEU A 48 -9.82 -3.57 -4.11
CA LEU A 48 -9.26 -4.49 -5.12
C LEU A 48 -9.66 -5.93 -4.79
N PRO A 49 -9.98 -6.78 -5.78
CA PRO A 49 -10.23 -8.20 -5.53
C PRO A 49 -8.95 -8.99 -5.20
N MET A 50 -7.80 -8.53 -5.66
CA MET A 50 -6.51 -9.19 -5.50
C MET A 50 -5.38 -8.14 -5.56
N LEU A 51 -4.30 -8.37 -4.83
CA LEU A 51 -3.14 -7.48 -4.81
C LEU A 51 -1.84 -8.29 -4.82
N GLU A 52 -1.25 -8.53 -5.99
CA GLU A 52 -0.02 -9.33 -6.09
C GLU A 52 1.20 -8.61 -5.52
N SER A 53 1.27 -7.28 -5.71
CA SER A 53 2.40 -6.47 -5.28
C SER A 53 1.96 -5.08 -4.85
N LEU A 54 2.56 -4.56 -3.79
CA LEU A 54 2.41 -3.17 -3.35
C LEU A 54 3.78 -2.55 -3.13
N THR A 55 3.99 -1.37 -3.74
CA THR A 55 5.16 -0.53 -3.47
C THR A 55 4.67 0.74 -2.80
N VAL A 56 5.28 1.08 -1.66
CA VAL A 56 5.01 2.32 -0.92
C VAL A 56 6.31 3.08 -0.78
N GLU A 57 6.31 4.31 -1.27
CA GLU A 57 7.44 5.23 -1.21
C GLU A 57 7.02 6.48 -0.45
N GLU A 58 7.92 6.99 0.39
CA GLU A 58 7.88 8.32 1.04
C GLU A 58 6.59 8.70 1.81
N ASP A 59 6.69 8.84 3.14
CA ASP A 59 5.72 9.52 4.02
C ASP A 59 4.23 9.11 3.87
N VAL A 60 3.97 7.85 3.54
CA VAL A 60 2.61 7.28 3.45
C VAL A 60 2.21 6.56 4.74
N VAL A 61 0.98 6.78 5.18
CA VAL A 61 0.31 5.94 6.18
C VAL A 61 -0.70 5.04 5.46
N LEU A 62 -0.55 3.72 5.59
CA LEU A 62 -1.36 2.73 4.87
C LEU A 62 -1.96 1.69 5.82
N GLU A 63 -3.25 1.39 5.63
CA GLU A 63 -3.90 0.21 6.20
C GLU A 63 -4.27 -0.75 5.06
N LEU A 64 -3.78 -1.99 5.16
CA LEU A 64 -3.98 -3.05 4.18
C LEU A 64 -4.70 -4.21 4.86
N SER A 65 -5.85 -4.65 4.33
CA SER A 65 -6.62 -5.74 4.94
C SER A 65 -7.46 -6.51 3.93
N GLY A 66 -7.89 -7.72 4.30
CA GLY A 66 -8.88 -8.50 3.57
C GLY A 66 -8.33 -9.32 2.39
N PHE A 67 -7.02 -9.44 2.25
CA PHE A 67 -6.40 -10.23 1.19
C PHE A 67 -6.15 -11.67 1.65
N GLN A 68 -6.77 -12.60 0.93
CA GLN A 68 -6.55 -14.03 1.05
C GLN A 68 -6.03 -14.59 -0.29
N GLN A 69 -4.73 -14.89 -0.38
CA GLN A 69 -4.09 -15.24 -1.66
C GLN A 69 -2.80 -16.05 -1.50
N ALA A 70 -2.36 -16.72 -2.57
CA ALA A 70 -1.19 -17.60 -2.52
C ALA A 70 0.13 -16.83 -2.35
N GLN A 71 0.27 -15.67 -2.97
CA GLN A 71 1.52 -14.91 -3.00
C GLN A 71 1.23 -13.42 -2.89
N MET A 72 2.03 -12.69 -2.12
CA MET A 72 2.05 -11.23 -2.11
C MET A 72 3.48 -10.72 -1.97
N GLU A 73 3.78 -9.59 -2.61
CA GLU A 73 5.01 -8.83 -2.41
C GLU A 73 4.73 -7.44 -1.86
N LEU A 74 5.45 -7.05 -0.82
CA LEU A 74 5.41 -5.70 -0.24
C LEU A 74 6.81 -5.08 -0.30
N ALA A 75 6.92 -3.90 -0.90
CA ALA A 75 8.13 -3.10 -0.93
C ALA A 75 7.86 -1.74 -0.27
N LEU A 76 8.45 -1.48 0.90
CA LEU A 76 8.19 -0.29 1.70
C LEU A 76 9.48 0.52 1.91
N ALA A 77 9.44 1.82 1.61
CA ALA A 77 10.60 2.71 1.72
C ALA A 77 10.23 4.07 2.33
N GLY A 78 11.25 4.89 2.62
CA GLY A 78 11.06 6.22 3.22
C GLY A 78 10.65 6.17 4.70
N ASN A 79 9.74 7.07 5.13
CA ASN A 79 9.18 7.09 6.49
C ASN A 79 7.72 6.60 6.52
N SER A 80 7.39 5.61 5.70
CA SER A 80 6.03 5.08 5.66
C SER A 80 5.67 4.27 6.91
N GLU A 81 4.42 4.38 7.36
CA GLU A 81 3.84 3.54 8.41
C GLU A 81 2.73 2.67 7.81
N VAL A 82 2.92 1.35 7.84
CA VAL A 82 2.00 0.40 7.24
C VAL A 82 1.45 -0.56 8.30
N LYS A 83 0.14 -0.78 8.28
CA LYS A 83 -0.53 -1.83 9.06
C LYS A 83 -1.18 -2.81 8.11
N ALA A 84 -0.80 -4.08 8.19
CA ALA A 84 -1.25 -5.11 7.27
C ALA A 84 -1.90 -6.29 8.02
N HIS A 85 -3.12 -6.62 7.62
CA HIS A 85 -3.87 -7.80 8.06
C HIS A 85 -4.03 -8.78 6.88
N LEU A 86 -3.20 -9.81 6.81
CA LEU A 86 -3.03 -10.65 5.61
C LEU A 86 -3.20 -12.15 5.89
N GLU A 87 -3.86 -12.86 4.98
CA GLU A 87 -3.90 -14.32 4.95
C GLU A 87 -3.21 -14.81 3.66
N VAL A 88 -1.90 -15.04 3.70
CA VAL A 88 -1.11 -15.34 2.49
C VAL A 88 -0.16 -16.52 2.64
N ASP A 89 -0.16 -17.44 1.67
CA ASP A 89 0.72 -18.63 1.75
C ASP A 89 2.20 -18.23 1.69
N GLN A 90 2.55 -17.26 0.85
CA GLN A 90 3.90 -16.71 0.73
C GLN A 90 3.88 -15.18 0.69
N LEU A 91 4.60 -14.56 1.62
CA LEU A 91 4.85 -13.11 1.64
C LEU A 91 6.34 -12.83 1.42
N VAL A 92 6.64 -12.00 0.42
CA VAL A 92 7.96 -11.38 0.24
C VAL A 92 7.88 -9.94 0.69
N LEU A 93 8.66 -9.58 1.70
CA LEU A 93 8.70 -8.25 2.28
C LEU A 93 10.09 -7.64 2.11
N ARG A 94 10.16 -6.49 1.46
CA ARG A 94 11.35 -5.66 1.35
C ARG A 94 11.08 -4.34 2.04
N GLN A 95 11.90 -3.98 3.03
CA GLN A 95 11.80 -2.68 3.69
C GLN A 95 13.16 -1.98 3.71
N SER A 96 13.16 -0.68 3.44
CA SER A 96 14.33 0.19 3.55
C SER A 96 14.05 1.44 4.38
N ASP A 97 15.09 2.22 4.61
CA ASP A 97 15.03 3.53 5.29
C ASP A 97 14.45 3.48 6.70
N SER A 98 13.40 4.23 6.99
CA SER A 98 12.75 4.29 8.31
C SER A 98 11.33 3.72 8.26
N ALA A 99 11.00 2.94 7.23
CA ALA A 99 9.69 2.36 7.07
C ALA A 99 9.36 1.41 8.23
N VAL A 100 8.13 1.47 8.72
CA VAL A 100 7.59 0.64 9.79
C VAL A 100 6.43 -0.17 9.25
N LEU A 101 6.45 -1.48 9.45
CA LEU A 101 5.34 -2.37 9.15
C LEU A 101 4.86 -3.07 10.42
N GLU A 102 3.57 -2.99 10.70
CA GLU A 102 2.88 -3.88 11.63
C GLU A 102 2.14 -4.95 10.82
N LEU A 103 2.59 -6.20 10.90
CA LEU A 103 2.01 -7.32 10.16
C LEU A 103 1.30 -8.29 11.11
N VAL A 104 0.01 -8.50 10.87
CA VAL A 104 -0.82 -9.47 11.60
C VAL A 104 -1.51 -10.40 10.60
N GLY A 105 -1.59 -11.69 10.90
CA GLY A 105 -2.38 -12.63 10.11
C GLY A 105 -1.80 -14.03 10.06
N GLU A 106 -2.16 -14.78 9.01
CA GLU A 106 -1.80 -16.18 8.83
C GLU A 106 -1.05 -16.38 7.51
N GLY A 107 -0.11 -17.32 7.49
CA GLY A 107 0.63 -17.63 6.28
C GLY A 107 1.54 -18.83 6.41
N GLY A 108 2.09 -19.27 5.27
CA GLY A 108 2.99 -20.42 5.20
C GLY A 108 4.47 -20.04 5.27
N LYS A 109 4.88 -19.04 4.49
CA LYS A 109 6.27 -18.58 4.35
C LYS A 109 6.35 -17.07 4.35
N LEU A 110 7.30 -16.54 5.10
CA LEU A 110 7.66 -15.14 5.14
C LEU A 110 9.14 -14.99 4.79
N GLU A 111 9.44 -14.29 3.70
CA GLU A 111 10.79 -13.84 3.35
C GLU A 111 10.90 -12.35 3.62
N VAL A 112 11.82 -11.94 4.50
CA VAL A 112 12.01 -10.54 4.88
C VAL A 112 13.42 -10.09 4.52
N GLN A 113 13.50 -8.94 3.85
CA GLN A 113 14.73 -8.22 3.58
C GLN A 113 14.59 -6.82 4.18
N LEU A 114 15.39 -6.53 5.21
CA LEU A 114 15.45 -5.22 5.86
C LEU A 114 16.79 -4.57 5.54
N SER A 115 16.77 -3.30 5.13
CA SER A 115 17.96 -2.47 5.02
C SER A 115 17.86 -1.20 5.88
N ASP A 116 19.01 -0.62 6.18
CA ASP A 116 19.14 0.67 6.87
C ASP A 116 18.53 0.71 8.28
N ARG A 117 17.49 1.52 8.50
CA ARG A 117 16.82 1.73 9.79
C ARG A 117 15.42 1.12 9.83
N ALA A 118 15.07 0.28 8.85
CA ALA A 118 13.74 -0.30 8.68
C ALA A 118 13.35 -1.18 9.87
N ARG A 119 12.04 -1.24 10.16
CA ARG A 119 11.51 -2.00 11.31
C ARG A 119 10.26 -2.79 10.92
N LEU A 120 10.17 -3.99 11.49
CA LEU A 120 9.06 -4.94 11.41
C LEU A 120 8.66 -5.33 12.83
#